data_AF-A0A7W0GSM9-F1
#
_entry.id   AF-A0A7W0GSM9-F1
#
_cell.length_a   1.000
_cell.length_b   1.000
_cell.length_c   1.000
_cell.angle_alpha   90.00
_cell.angle_beta   90.00
_cell.angle_gamma   90.00
#
_symmetry.space_group_name_H-M   'P 1'
#
loop_
_entity.id
_entity.type
_entity.pdbx_description
1 polymer ?
#
loop_
_entity_poly.entity_id
_entity_poly.type
_entity_poly.pdbx_seq_one_letter_code
_entity_poly.pdbx_strand_id
1 'polypeptide(L)' 'ATGAVFTFGSMTAQERRVIHVTLAESEDLQTESVGEGPERKLRVGLKKSNA' A
#
# COMPACT_ATOMS: atom_id res chain seq x y z
N ALA A 1 -4.15 12.48 -12.38
CA ALA A 1 -4.02 11.29 -11.51
C ALA A 1 -5.33 11.09 -10.76
N THR A 2 -5.92 9.89 -10.81
CA THR A 2 -7.11 9.59 -9.99
C THR A 2 -6.65 9.34 -8.56
N GLY A 3 -7.11 10.10 -7.57
CA GLY A 3 -6.81 9.87 -6.14
C GLY A 3 -7.43 8.59 -5.56
N ALA A 4 -7.68 7.60 -6.42
CA ALA A 4 -8.29 6.33 -6.07
C ALA A 4 -7.25 5.39 -5.46
N VAL A 5 -7.69 4.61 -4.47
CA VAL A 5 -6.87 3.58 -3.83
C VAL A 5 -6.59 2.46 -4.81
N PHE A 6 -5.33 2.08 -4.96
CA PHE A 6 -4.89 0.95 -5.75
C PHE A 6 -4.67 -0.28 -4.86
N THR A 7 -5.12 -1.45 -5.29
CA THR A 7 -4.90 -2.72 -4.58
C THR A 7 -4.12 -3.65 -5.48
N PHE A 8 -2.99 -4.11 -5.00
CA PHE A 8 -2.21 -5.12 -5.70
C PHE A 8 -2.83 -6.51 -5.57
N GLY A 9 -2.53 -7.37 -6.54
CA GLY A 9 -2.88 -8.80 -6.50
C GLY A 9 -2.04 -9.60 -5.49
N SER A 10 -2.09 -10.92 -5.61
CA SER A 10 -1.32 -11.84 -4.76
C SER A 10 0.18 -11.59 -4.93
N MET A 11 0.87 -11.40 -3.81
CA MET A 11 2.31 -11.20 -3.76
C MET A 11 2.89 -11.79 -2.47
N THR A 12 4.19 -12.04 -2.47
CA THR A 12 4.91 -12.56 -1.30
C THR A 12 5.03 -11.49 -0.21
N ALA A 13 5.33 -11.93 1.02
CA ALA A 13 5.61 -11.01 2.12
C ALA A 13 6.83 -10.11 1.85
N GLN A 14 7.82 -10.62 1.11
CA GLN A 14 9.02 -9.88 0.74
C GLN A 14 8.70 -8.78 -0.26
N GLU A 15 7.91 -9.05 -1.29
CA GLU A 15 7.47 -8.04 -2.27
C GLU A 15 6.63 -6.94 -1.58
N ARG A 16 5.68 -7.30 -0.70
CA ARG A 16 4.94 -6.31 0.10
C ARG A 16 5.86 -5.42 0.91
N ARG A 17 6.88 -6.01 1.54
CA ARG A 17 7.85 -5.28 2.36
C ARG A 17 8.65 -4.29 1.53
N VAL A 18 9.12 -4.69 0.35
CA VAL A 18 9.84 -3.78 -0.55
C VAL A 18 8.97 -2.56 -0.85
N ILE A 19 7.72 -2.76 -1.26
CA ILE A 19 6.82 -1.65 -1.59
C ILE A 19 6.53 -0.78 -0.35
N HIS A 20 6.28 -1.38 0.81
CA HIS A 20 6.10 -0.63 2.06
C HIS A 20 7.30 0.27 2.38
N VAL A 21 8.52 -0.26 2.28
CA VAL A 21 9.74 0.51 2.58
C VAL A 21 9.97 1.59 1.53
N THR A 22 9.84 1.26 0.25
CA THR A 22 10.03 2.22 -0.84
C THR A 22 9.03 3.38 -0.78
N LEU A 23 7.78 3.12 -0.41
CA LEU A 23 6.74 4.15 -0.34
C LEU A 23 6.61 4.80 1.05
N ALA A 24 7.36 4.36 2.06
CA ALA A 24 7.29 4.93 3.40
C ALA A 24 7.72 6.40 3.44
N GLU A 25 8.70 6.78 2.61
CA GLU A 25 9.24 8.14 2.52
C GLU A 25 8.40 9.08 1.65
N SER A 26 7.37 8.55 0.95
CA SER A 26 6.50 9.38 0.12
C SER A 26 5.60 10.26 0.98
N GLU A 27 5.65 11.58 0.81
CA GLU A 27 4.83 12.53 1.60
C GLU A 27 3.33 12.39 1.33
N ASP A 28 2.97 11.95 0.12
CA ASP A 28 1.57 11.92 -0.34
C ASP A 28 0.96 10.52 -0.33
N LEU A 29 1.75 9.46 -0.13
CA LEU A 29 1.29 8.08 -0.23
C LEU A 29 1.36 7.34 1.08
N GLN A 30 0.38 6.48 1.31
CA GLN A 30 0.34 5.50 2.39
C GLN A 30 0.09 4.12 1.83
N THR A 31 0.59 3.12 2.55
CA THR A 31 0.47 1.73 2.15
C THR A 31 -0.04 0.90 3.32
N GLU A 32 -0.94 -0.04 3.05
CA GLU A 32 -1.59 -0.87 4.07
C GLU A 32 -1.70 -2.32 3.56
N SER A 33 -1.38 -3.29 4.42
CA SER A 33 -1.63 -4.70 4.12
C SER A 33 -3.00 -5.11 4.65
N VAL A 34 -3.92 -5.52 3.77
CA VAL A 34 -5.31 -5.87 4.11
C VAL A 34 -5.60 -7.33 3.80
N GLY A 35 -6.36 -8.00 4.67
CA GLY A 35 -6.64 -9.44 4.60
C GLY A 35 -5.67 -10.29 5.43
N GLU A 36 -5.89 -11.60 5.43
CA GLU A 36 -5.18 -12.56 6.28
C GLU A 36 -4.59 -13.71 5.47
N GLY A 37 -3.46 -14.25 5.95
CA GLY A 37 -2.82 -15.41 5.35
C GLY A 37 -2.51 -15.24 3.85
N PRO A 38 -2.87 -16.22 2.99
CA PRO A 38 -2.67 -16.16 1.54
C PRO A 38 -3.44 -15.03 0.83
N GLU A 39 -4.56 -14.58 1.42
CA GLU A 39 -5.42 -13.52 0.84
C GLU A 39 -4.93 -12.11 1.21
N ARG A 40 -3.79 -12.00 1.90
CA ARG A 40 -3.24 -10.71 2.32
C ARG A 40 -2.69 -9.93 1.13
N LYS A 41 -3.34 -8.80 0.83
CA LYS A 41 -3.03 -7.90 -0.30
C LYS A 41 -2.43 -6.59 0.20
N LEU A 42 -1.80 -5.86 -0.70
CA LEU A 42 -1.26 -4.53 -0.45
C LEU A 42 -2.16 -3.47 -1.08
N ARG A 43 -2.58 -2.48 -0.30
CA ARG A 43 -3.29 -1.29 -0.75
C ARG A 43 -2.37 -0.08 -0.69
N VAL A 44 -2.49 0.79 -1.67
CA VAL A 44 -1.78 2.07 -1.75
C VAL A 44 -2.82 3.15 -2.00
N GLY A 45 -2.78 4.19 -1.18
CA GLY A 45 -3.68 5.32 -1.29
C GLY A 45 -2.97 6.62 -0.98
N LEU A 46 -3.65 7.73 -1.25
CA LEU A 46 -3.18 9.04 -0.80
C LEU A 46 -3.21 9.11 0.72
N LYS A 47 -2.19 9.71 1.33
CA LYS A 47 -2.23 10.17 2.72
C LYS A 47 -3.34 11.20 2.82
N LYS A 48 -4.19 11.06 3.84
CA LYS A 48 -5.15 12.13 4.13
C LYS A 48 -4.34 13.33 4.58
N SER A 49 -4.39 14.43 3.83
CA SER A 49 -3.97 15.72 4.36
C SER A 49 -4.87 16.00 5.55
N ASN A 50 -4.32 16.01 6.77
CA ASN A 50 -5.00 16.64 7.90
C ASN A 50 -5.05 18.14 7.56
N ALA A 51 -6.17 18.57 6.98
CA ALA A 51 -6.56 19.98 6.94
C ALA A 51 -7.05 20.40 8.32
#